data_AF-A0A832M836-F1
#
_entry.id   AF-A0A832M836-F1
#
_cell.length_a   1.000
_cell.length_b   1.000
_cell.length_c   1.000
_cell.angle_alpha   90.00
_cell.angle_beta   90.00
_cell.angle_gamma   90.00
#
_symmetry.space_group_name_H-M   'P 1'
#
loop_
_entity.id
_entity.type
_entity.pdbx_description
1 polymer ?
#
loop_
_entity_poly.entity_id
_entity_poly.type
_entity_poly.pdbx_seq_one_letter_code
_entity_poly.pdbx_strand_id
1 'polypeptide(L)'
;MTSAAGPVFVTTVLQLYLDLPDTPYRASSYDQAVARSLFERGVPLDVVESALLLGSLRRRRRPAGALPLSPVRSLAYFSPVIDEILQLPLPPAFHAYLRHQADEILRPVQKSTFSRDR
;
A
#
# COMPACT_ATOMS: atom_id res chain seq x y z
N MET A 1 18.47 -14.99 17.53
CA MET A 1 17.13 -15.58 17.32
C MET A 1 16.33 -14.59 16.48
N THR A 2 16.33 -14.75 15.16
CA THR A 2 15.57 -13.86 14.27
C THR A 2 14.09 -14.07 14.56
N SER A 3 13.42 -13.06 15.13
CA SER A 3 12.00 -13.12 15.42
C SER A 3 11.23 -13.44 14.13
N ALA A 4 10.34 -14.44 14.17
CA ALA A 4 9.45 -14.76 13.05
C ALA A 4 8.54 -13.58 12.66
N ALA A 5 8.42 -12.57 13.53
CA ALA A 5 7.65 -11.35 13.27
C ALA A 5 8.14 -10.57 12.04
N GLY A 6 9.46 -10.56 11.76
CA GLY A 6 10.01 -9.80 10.64
C GLY A 6 9.56 -10.33 9.27
N PRO A 7 9.79 -11.62 8.97
CA PRO A 7 9.28 -12.23 7.75
C PRO A 7 7.76 -12.11 7.60
N VAL A 8 6.98 -12.32 8.67
CA VAL A 8 5.51 -12.20 8.63
C VAL A 8 5.08 -10.76 8.31
N PHE A 9 5.70 -9.76 8.93
CA PHE A 9 5.45 -8.35 8.63
C PHE A 9 5.74 -8.04 7.16
N VAL A 10 6.93 -8.43 6.67
CA VAL A 10 7.33 -8.17 5.28
C VAL A 10 6.35 -8.80 4.29
N THR A 11 5.98 -10.07 4.49
CA THR A 11 5.01 -10.74 3.62
C THR A 11 3.64 -10.04 3.66
N THR A 12 3.18 -9.64 4.84
CA THR A 12 1.88 -8.96 5.00
C THR A 12 1.86 -7.60 4.30
N VAL A 13 2.90 -6.78 4.47
CA VAL A 13 3.01 -5.48 3.80
C VAL A 13 3.03 -5.62 2.29
N LEU A 14 3.76 -6.63 1.76
CA LEU A 14 3.82 -6.87 0.33
C LEU A 14 2.47 -7.35 -0.23
N GLN A 15 1.74 -8.19 0.50
CA GLN A 15 0.39 -8.60 0.10
C GLN A 15 -0.55 -7.39 0.02
N LEU A 16 -0.62 -6.59 1.09
CA LEU A 16 -1.43 -5.37 1.13
C LEU A 16 -1.11 -4.43 -0.03
N TYR A 17 0.15 -4.28 -0.39
CA TYR A 17 0.59 -3.46 -1.53
C TYR A 17 0.14 -4.02 -2.89
N LEU A 18 0.27 -5.33 -3.10
CA LEU A 18 -0.07 -5.97 -4.38
C LEU A 18 -1.58 -6.07 -4.63
N ASP A 19 -2.37 -6.08 -3.56
CA ASP A 19 -3.83 -6.10 -3.61
C ASP A 19 -4.44 -4.75 -4.03
N LEU A 20 -3.66 -3.67 -3.98
CA LEU A 20 -4.11 -2.34 -4.42
C LEU A 20 -4.32 -2.25 -5.95
N PRO A 21 -5.15 -1.30 -6.41
CA PRO A 21 -5.24 -0.94 -7.82
C PRO A 21 -3.98 -0.20 -8.28
N ASP A 22 -3.67 -0.29 -9.56
CA ASP A 22 -2.54 0.40 -10.21
C ASP A 22 -1.15 0.08 -9.61
N THR A 23 -1.04 -1.01 -8.84
CA THR A 23 0.23 -1.58 -8.35
C THR A 23 0.65 -2.79 -9.19
N PRO A 24 1.95 -3.16 -9.16
CA PRO A 24 2.49 -4.28 -9.92
C PRO A 24 1.87 -5.62 -9.50
N TYR A 25 2.02 -6.64 -10.35
CA TYR A 25 1.58 -8.01 -10.03
C TYR A 25 2.52 -8.75 -9.08
N ARG A 26 3.79 -8.34 -9.01
CA ARG A 26 4.82 -8.96 -8.17
C ARG A 26 5.66 -7.88 -7.51
N ALA A 27 6.00 -8.11 -6.25
CA ALA A 27 6.94 -7.27 -5.52
C ALA A 27 8.36 -7.48 -6.06
N SER A 28 9.08 -6.37 -6.24
CA SER A 28 10.50 -6.38 -6.58
C SER A 28 11.39 -6.66 -5.36
N SER A 29 12.67 -6.94 -5.59
CA SER A 29 13.68 -7.00 -4.51
C SER A 29 13.79 -5.67 -3.76
N TYR A 30 13.58 -4.55 -4.45
CA TYR A 30 13.55 -3.23 -3.83
C TYR A 30 12.33 -3.07 -2.90
N ASP A 31 11.14 -3.53 -3.31
CA ASP A 31 9.95 -3.50 -2.44
C ASP A 31 10.14 -4.36 -1.18
N GLN A 32 10.80 -5.51 -1.30
CA GLN A 32 11.17 -6.33 -0.14
C GLN A 32 12.12 -5.59 0.80
N ALA A 33 13.10 -4.86 0.26
CA ALA A 33 14.02 -4.07 1.07
C ALA A 33 13.29 -2.92 1.78
N VAL A 34 12.35 -2.25 1.12
CA VAL A 34 11.50 -1.22 1.74
C VAL A 34 10.67 -1.80 2.87
N ALA A 35 9.97 -2.91 2.64
CA ALA A 35 9.16 -3.57 3.67
C ALA A 35 10.00 -4.02 4.88
N ARG A 36 11.23 -4.52 4.63
CA ARG A 36 12.17 -4.88 5.69
C ARG A 36 12.62 -3.65 6.50
N SER A 37 12.93 -2.55 5.82
CA SER A 37 13.30 -1.30 6.49
C SER A 37 12.17 -0.77 7.37
N LEU A 38 10.91 -0.89 6.96
CA LEU A 38 9.75 -0.54 7.79
C LEU A 38 9.69 -1.38 9.07
N PHE A 39 9.94 -2.69 8.98
CA PHE A 39 10.01 -3.56 10.15
C PHE A 39 11.17 -3.19 11.08
N GLU A 40 12.36 -2.97 10.52
CA GLU A 40 13.56 -2.59 11.28
C GLU A 40 13.39 -1.24 12.00
N ARG A 41 12.65 -0.31 11.39
CA ARG A 41 12.25 0.97 12.00
C ARG A 41 11.14 0.82 13.06
N GLY A 42 10.57 -0.36 13.24
CA GLY A 42 9.48 -0.61 14.18
C GLY A 42 8.15 0.03 13.78
N VAL A 43 7.92 0.26 12.49
CA VAL A 43 6.66 0.86 12.01
C VAL A 43 5.51 -0.12 12.25
N PRO A 44 4.44 0.29 12.95
CA PRO A 44 3.27 -0.56 13.15
C PRO A 44 2.58 -0.96 11.83
N LEU A 45 2.06 -2.19 11.75
CA LEU A 45 1.44 -2.70 10.52
C LEU A 45 0.18 -1.91 10.12
N ASP A 46 -0.62 -1.49 11.10
CA ASP A 46 -1.81 -0.65 10.91
C ASP A 46 -1.47 0.74 10.35
N VAL A 47 -0.32 1.31 10.71
CA VAL A 47 0.20 2.54 10.11
C VAL A 47 0.57 2.31 8.65
N VAL A 48 1.26 1.21 8.33
CA VAL A 48 1.59 0.89 6.93
C VAL A 48 0.33 0.70 6.10
N GLU A 49 -0.62 -0.10 6.58
CA GLU A 49 -1.89 -0.31 5.89
C GLU A 49 -2.67 0.99 5.73
N SER A 50 -2.77 1.82 6.77
CA SER A 50 -3.42 3.13 6.69
C SER A 50 -2.80 4.00 5.61
N ALA A 51 -1.47 4.02 5.49
CA ALA A 51 -0.77 4.79 4.48
C ALA A 51 -1.04 4.27 3.06
N LEU A 52 -1.04 2.95 2.88
CA LEU A 52 -1.37 2.28 1.62
C LEU A 52 -2.80 2.66 1.16
N LEU A 53 -3.77 2.55 2.05
CA LEU A 53 -5.17 2.88 1.77
C LEU A 53 -5.35 4.37 1.49
N LEU A 54 -4.81 5.24 2.35
CA LEU A 54 -4.93 6.69 2.21
C LEU A 54 -4.29 7.19 0.91
N GLY A 55 -3.07 6.73 0.61
CA GLY A 55 -2.38 7.07 -0.64
C GLY A 55 -3.18 6.64 -1.88
N SER A 56 -3.77 5.44 -1.83
CA SER A 56 -4.57 4.91 -2.95
C SER A 56 -5.89 5.66 -3.13
N LEU A 57 -6.57 6.01 -2.03
CA LEU A 57 -7.78 6.84 -2.05
C LEU A 57 -7.47 8.25 -2.60
N ARG A 58 -6.35 8.86 -2.21
CA ARG A 58 -5.88 10.16 -2.74
C ARG A 58 -5.68 10.09 -4.26
N ARG A 59 -5.13 8.99 -4.79
CA ARG A 59 -4.98 8.78 -6.24
C ARG A 59 -6.32 8.67 -6.96
N ARG A 60 -7.28 7.92 -6.41
CA ARG A 60 -8.62 7.74 -7.01
C ARG A 60 -9.47 9.01 -7.00
N ARG A 61 -9.39 9.81 -5.94
CA ARG A 61 -10.16 11.06 -5.79
C ARG A 61 -9.52 12.24 -6.53
N ARG A 62 -8.53 11.99 -7.38
CA ARG A 62 -7.84 13.04 -8.14
C ARG A 62 -8.85 13.76 -9.07
N PRO A 63 -8.85 15.10 -9.14
CA PRO A 63 -9.79 15.84 -9.99
C PRO A 63 -9.70 15.47 -11.48
N ALA A 64 -10.82 15.48 -12.19
CA ALA A 64 -10.93 15.07 -13.61
C ALA A 64 -10.07 15.90 -14.58
N GLY A 65 -9.63 17.11 -14.19
CA GLY A 65 -8.74 17.96 -14.99
C GLY A 65 -7.25 17.81 -14.70
N ALA A 66 -6.87 16.97 -13.73
CA ALA A 66 -5.46 16.78 -13.38
C ALA A 66 -4.77 15.80 -14.33
N LEU A 67 -3.47 16.02 -14.59
CA LEU A 67 -2.66 15.09 -15.40
C LEU A 67 -2.76 13.64 -14.86
N PRO A 68 -2.86 12.64 -15.75
CA PRO A 68 -2.98 11.24 -15.34
C PRO A 68 -1.75 10.82 -14.53
N LEU A 69 -1.98 10.05 -13.47
CA LEU A 69 -0.90 9.50 -12.67
C LEU A 69 -0.37 8.23 -13.31
N SER A 70 0.95 8.16 -13.49
CA SER A 70 1.62 6.89 -13.79
C SER A 70 1.26 5.84 -12.73
N PRO A 71 1.16 4.55 -13.11
CA PRO A 71 0.98 3.45 -12.14
C PRO A 71 2.03 3.51 -11.03
N VAL A 72 1.66 2.99 -9.86
CA VAL A 72 2.60 2.87 -8.74
C VAL A 72 3.62 1.77 -9.08
N ARG A 73 4.90 2.13 -9.08
CA ARG A 73 5.98 1.21 -9.51
C ARG A 73 6.72 0.53 -8.36
N SER A 74 6.55 1.04 -7.13
CA SER A 74 7.20 0.50 -5.95
C SER A 74 6.43 0.88 -4.68
N LEU A 75 6.57 0.03 -3.65
CA LEU A 75 6.12 0.30 -2.28
C LEU A 75 6.65 1.63 -1.73
N ALA A 76 7.85 2.06 -2.15
CA ALA A 76 8.45 3.33 -1.73
C ALA A 76 7.60 4.56 -2.07
N TYR A 77 6.66 4.44 -3.01
CA TYR A 77 5.69 5.50 -3.31
C TYR A 77 4.90 5.95 -2.07
N PHE A 78 4.65 5.03 -1.14
CA PHE A 78 3.86 5.30 0.06
C PHE A 78 4.70 5.79 1.25
N SER A 79 6.03 5.79 1.15
CA SER A 79 6.92 6.26 2.24
C SER A 79 6.57 7.66 2.75
N PRO A 80 6.28 8.66 1.90
CA PRO A 80 5.87 9.99 2.39
C PRO A 80 4.58 9.96 3.21
N VAL A 81 3.62 9.10 2.87
CA VAL A 81 2.34 8.98 3.61
C VAL A 81 2.54 8.23 4.93
N ILE A 82 3.44 7.25 4.96
CA ILE A 82 3.85 6.58 6.20
C ILE A 82 4.48 7.60 7.14
N ASP A 83 5.44 8.39 6.64
CA ASP A 83 6.11 9.40 7.44
C ASP A 83 5.14 10.50 7.91
N GLU A 84 4.16 10.89 7.10
CA GLU A 84 3.06 11.80 7.48
C GLU A 84 2.25 11.26 8.67
N ILE A 85 1.83 9.99 8.62
CA ILE A 85 1.04 9.37 9.71
C ILE A 85 1.88 9.19 10.98
N LEU A 86 3.17 8.87 10.85
CA LEU A 86 4.06 8.74 12.00
C LEU A 86 4.28 10.10 12.70
N GLN A 87 4.34 11.19 11.93
CA GLN A 87 4.47 12.55 12.48
C GLN A 87 3.16 13.08 13.05
N LEU A 88 2.04 12.79 12.38
CA LEU A 88 0.70 13.19 12.79
C LEU A 88 -0.21 11.95 12.83
N PRO A 89 -0.23 11.24 13.97
CA PRO A 89 -1.01 10.03 14.12
C PRO A 89 -2.49 10.23 13.80
N LEU A 90 -3.04 9.28 13.05
CA LEU A 90 -4.46 9.27 12.74
C LEU A 90 -5.27 8.97 14.01
N PRO A 91 -6.50 9.50 14.13
CA PRO A 91 -7.41 9.08 15.19
C PRO A 91 -7.60 7.55 15.17
N PRO A 92 -7.75 6.88 16.33
CA PRO A 92 -7.81 5.41 16.39
C PRO A 92 -8.88 4.77 15.49
N ALA A 93 -10.04 5.42 15.34
CA ALA A 93 -11.14 4.94 14.49
C ALA A 93 -10.90 5.17 12.99
N PHE A 94 -9.91 5.97 12.62
CA PHE A 94 -9.70 6.40 11.24
C PHE A 94 -9.20 5.27 10.35
N HIS A 95 -8.43 4.31 10.88
CA HIS A 95 -8.02 3.13 10.14
C HIS A 95 -9.21 2.29 9.68
N ALA A 96 -10.20 2.07 10.56
CA ALA A 96 -11.43 1.36 10.22
C ALA A 96 -12.24 2.12 9.14
N TYR A 97 -12.30 3.45 9.24
CA TYR A 97 -12.91 4.29 8.22
C TYR A 97 -12.19 4.18 6.86
N LEU A 98 -10.85 4.17 6.84
CA LEU A 98 -10.08 3.99 5.61
C LEU A 98 -10.36 2.64 4.94
N ARG A 99 -10.45 1.56 5.72
CA ARG A 99 -10.81 0.23 5.21
C ARG A 99 -12.21 0.25 4.56
N HIS A 100 -13.20 0.81 5.24
CA HIS A 100 -14.55 0.94 4.68
C HIS A 100 -14.56 1.74 3.36
N GLN A 101 -13.86 2.87 3.31
CA GLN A 101 -13.79 3.69 2.10
C GLN A 101 -13.05 2.98 0.96
N ALA A 102 -12.02 2.19 1.29
CA ALA A 102 -11.28 1.40 0.33
C ALA A 102 -12.14 0.29 -0.29
N ASP A 103 -12.96 -0.40 0.51
CA ASP A 103 -13.87 -1.44 0.04
C ASP A 103 -14.94 -0.92 -0.94
N GLU A 104 -15.28 0.37 -0.86
CA GLU A 104 -16.20 1.01 -1.80
C GLU A 104 -15.50 1.48 -3.08
N ILE A 105 -14.31 2.09 -2.94
CA ILE A 105 -13.68 2.89 -4.00
C ILE A 105 -12.57 2.14 -4.73
N LEU A 106 -11.82 1.29 -4.02
CA LEU A 106 -10.65 0.58 -4.55
C LEU A 106 -11.00 -0.80 -5.11
N ARG A 107 -12.28 -1.19 -5.11
CA ARG A 107 -12.74 -2.50 -5.61
C ARG A 107 -12.01 -2.85 -6.90
N PRO A 108 -11.36 -4.02 -6.96
CA PRO A 108 -10.66 -4.42 -8.17
C PRO A 108 -11.69 -4.56 -9.29
N VAL A 109 -11.58 -3.72 -10.32
CA VAL A 109 -11.98 -4.16 -11.66
C VAL A 109 -11.12 -5.38 -11.91
N GLN A 110 -11.75 -6.56 -11.99
CA GLN A 110 -11.08 -7.86 -12.13
C GLN A 110 -9.87 -7.69 -13.05
N LYS A 111 -8.66 -7.89 -12.52
CA LYS A 111 -7.42 -7.88 -13.32
C LYS A 111 -7.55 -9.07 -14.26
N SER A 112 -8.18 -8.85 -15.42
CA SER A 112 -8.51 -9.91 -16.35
C SER A 112 -7.21 -10.60 -16.73
N THR A 113 -7.06 -11.85 -16.29
CA THR A 113 -6.01 -12.75 -16.72
C THR A 113 -6.28 -13.11 -18.18
N PHE A 114 -6.17 -12.15 -19.10
CA PHE A 114 -5.94 -12.47 -20.49
C PHE A 114 -4.45 -12.68 -20.65
N SER A 115 -4.02 -13.88 -20.28
CA SER A 115 -2.95 -14.56 -20.99
C SER A 115 -3.44 -14.74 -22.43
N ARG A 116 -3.12 -13.77 -23.29
CA ARG A 116 -3.23 -13.90 -24.74
C ARG A 116 -1.82 -13.99 -25.30
N ASP A 117 -1.57 -15.11 -25.99
CA ASP A 117 -0.65 -15.29 -27.13
C ASP A 117 0.83 -14.93 -26.87
N ARG A 118 1.84 -15.74 -27.21
CA ARG A 118 1.96 -16.85 -28.14
C ARG A 118 3.30 -17.53 -27.88
#